data_AF-A0A078A500-F1
#
_entry.id   AF-A0A078A500-F1
#
_cell.length_a   1.000
_cell.length_b   1.000
_cell.length_c   1.000
_cell.angle_alpha   90.00
_cell.angle_beta   90.00
_cell.angle_gamma   90.00
#
_symmetry.space_group_name_H-M   'P 1'
#
loop_
_entity.id
_entity.type
_entity.pdbx_description
1 polymer ?
#
loop_
_entity_poly.entity_id
_entity_poly.type
_entity_poly.pdbx_seq_one_letter_code
_entity_poly.pdbx_strand_id
1 'polypeptide(L)'
;MPSQYDNTYHFEYSKPTYDTVEDKIKFQTIREADEVLELKTSREPTREEEIQYLDWLESEFASDPWITHRFRKYTASPKRWAWKNAMEQKRDYQSQMFTNYIFGFLLTWPLGVYVGRSMQTRGTGVPSVPLQKYLHDFYNLDPSHYSRKLFRRYFFITCSLGGVFFAYATVENRYKNPWYSRPDLKPFPAMVAKDHLDRNEKQMYETNYRSYHQEEAKMQRKNSTWYRLLFPNDALFDAKKNTYHGTHKENNYNPANGYYSNPGNVHYRHHLNE
;
A
#
# COMPACT_ATOMS: atom_id res chain seq x y z
N MET A 1 11.10 -23.65 37.45
CA MET A 1 12.36 -22.94 37.16
C MET A 1 13.40 -24.00 36.77
N PRO A 2 13.83 -24.07 35.50
CA PRO A 2 14.90 -24.99 35.13
C PRO A 2 16.24 -24.44 35.62
N SER A 3 17.06 -25.31 36.20
CA SER A 3 18.38 -24.99 36.74
C SER A 3 19.33 -24.53 35.64
N GLN A 4 20.04 -23.46 35.97
CA GLN A 4 21.02 -22.78 35.12
C GLN A 4 22.31 -23.61 35.06
N TYR A 5 22.30 -24.70 34.30
CA TYR A 5 23.52 -25.42 33.94
C TYR A 5 24.24 -24.66 32.81
N ASP A 6 25.49 -24.29 33.06
CA ASP A 6 26.38 -23.65 32.10
C ASP A 6 26.79 -24.67 31.01
N ASN A 7 26.01 -24.70 29.92
CA ASN A 7 26.17 -25.65 28.82
C ASN A 7 27.15 -25.15 27.73
N THR A 8 27.99 -24.16 28.03
CA THR A 8 28.92 -23.54 27.07
C THR A 8 29.93 -24.51 26.45
N TYR A 9 30.20 -25.67 27.08
CA TYR A 9 31.21 -26.63 26.63
C TYR A 9 30.67 -27.96 26.06
N HIS A 10 29.35 -28.16 26.03
CA HIS A 10 28.76 -29.41 25.51
C HIS A 10 27.67 -29.15 24.48
N PHE A 11 28.09 -29.00 23.22
CA PHE A 11 27.20 -28.79 22.08
C PHE A 11 26.15 -29.91 21.93
N GLU A 12 26.47 -31.13 22.37
CA GLU A 12 25.57 -32.29 22.32
C GLU A 12 24.38 -32.20 23.30
N TYR A 13 24.52 -31.50 24.42
CA TYR A 13 23.45 -31.25 25.41
C TYR A 13 22.72 -29.91 25.19
N SER A 14 23.06 -29.17 24.13
CA SER A 14 22.41 -27.89 23.80
C SER A 14 21.03 -28.05 23.15
N LYS A 15 20.62 -29.29 22.84
CA LYS A 15 19.30 -29.54 22.26
C LYS A 15 18.24 -29.25 23.31
N PRO A 16 17.35 -28.25 23.09
CA PRO A 16 16.29 -27.95 24.04
C PRO A 16 15.44 -29.20 24.26
N THR A 17 15.38 -29.66 25.51
CA THR A 17 14.44 -30.68 25.95
C THR A 17 13.13 -30.00 26.32
N TYR A 18 12.02 -30.54 25.83
CA TYR A 18 10.69 -29.99 26.06
C TYR A 18 9.89 -30.94 26.93
N ASP A 19 9.24 -30.41 27.96
CA ASP A 19 8.40 -31.19 28.86
C ASP A 19 7.09 -31.62 28.18
N THR A 20 6.60 -30.84 27.22
CA THR A 20 5.37 -31.12 26.46
C THR A 20 5.57 -30.96 24.94
N VAL A 21 4.70 -31.62 24.16
CA VAL A 21 4.69 -31.50 22.69
C VAL A 21 4.29 -30.08 22.25
N GLU A 22 3.41 -29.43 23.01
CA GLU A 22 2.95 -28.06 22.75
C GLU A 22 4.09 -27.04 22.90
N ASP A 23 4.93 -27.20 23.92
CA ASP A 23 6.10 -26.35 24.12
C ASP A 23 7.13 -26.50 23.00
N LYS A 24 7.30 -27.72 22.48
CA LYS A 24 8.14 -27.98 21.30
C LYS A 24 7.63 -27.25 20.06
N ILE A 25 6.32 -27.30 19.80
CA ILE A 25 5.70 -26.62 18.65
C ILE A 25 5.85 -25.10 18.80
N LYS A 26 5.60 -24.58 20.00
CA LYS A 26 5.71 -23.15 20.31
C LYS A 26 7.14 -22.64 20.13
N PHE A 27 8.13 -23.40 20.60
CA PHE A 27 9.53 -23.05 20.41
C PHE A 27 9.95 -23.12 18.94
N GLN A 28 9.48 -24.13 18.19
CA GLN A 28 9.72 -24.21 16.75
C GLN A 28 9.12 -23.02 16.01
N THR A 29 7.90 -22.61 16.34
CA THR A 29 7.27 -21.43 15.71
C THR A 29 7.98 -20.13 16.08
N ILE A 30 8.44 -19.96 17.33
CA ILE A 30 9.24 -18.80 17.73
C ILE A 30 10.55 -18.78 16.96
N ARG A 31 11.22 -19.94 16.83
CA ARG A 31 12.50 -20.04 16.14
C ARG A 31 12.36 -19.86 14.62
N GLU A 32 11.28 -20.36 14.01
CA GLU A 32 10.95 -20.08 12.61
C GLU A 32 10.63 -18.59 12.40
N ALA A 33 9.93 -17.96 13.35
CA ALA A 33 9.67 -16.53 13.32
C ALA A 33 10.97 -15.72 13.47
N ASP A 34 11.84 -16.08 14.41
CA ASP A 34 13.15 -15.45 14.59
C ASP A 34 14.05 -15.69 13.38
N GLU A 35 14.08 -16.88 12.78
CA GLU A 35 14.84 -17.16 11.56
C GLU A 35 14.31 -16.38 10.33
N VAL A 36 13.02 -16.02 10.33
CA VAL A 36 12.41 -15.14 9.32
C VAL A 36 12.66 -13.66 9.61
N LEU A 37 12.82 -13.28 10.88
CA LEU A 37 13.02 -11.90 11.34
C LEU A 37 14.50 -11.49 11.46
N GLU A 38 15.40 -12.45 11.65
CA GLU A 38 16.84 -12.24 11.62
C GLU A 38 17.26 -11.87 10.20
N LEU A 39 17.96 -10.75 10.06
CA LEU A 39 18.61 -10.32 8.83
C LEU A 39 19.76 -11.28 8.50
N LYS A 40 19.45 -12.48 7.99
CA LYS A 40 20.45 -13.34 7.36
C LYS A 40 21.06 -12.56 6.21
N THR A 41 22.39 -12.53 6.16
CA THR A 41 23.09 -12.12 4.94
C THR A 41 22.55 -12.98 3.81
N SER A 42 22.17 -12.36 2.69
CA SER A 42 21.65 -13.07 1.53
C SER A 42 22.60 -14.22 1.19
N ARG A 43 22.05 -15.44 1.02
CA ARG A 43 22.85 -16.59 0.57
C ARG A 43 23.58 -16.24 -0.72
N GLU A 44 24.76 -16.80 -0.91
CA GLU A 44 25.42 -16.75 -2.20
C GLU A 44 24.51 -17.46 -3.23
N PRO A 45 24.36 -16.89 -4.43
CA PRO A 45 23.53 -17.48 -5.47
C PRO A 45 24.10 -18.84 -5.89
N THR A 46 23.22 -19.78 -6.23
CA THR A 46 23.68 -21.04 -6.81
C THR A 46 24.10 -20.81 -8.27
N ARG A 47 24.96 -21.68 -8.81
CA ARG A 47 25.39 -21.60 -10.22
C ARG A 47 24.20 -21.61 -11.20
N GLU A 48 23.13 -22.34 -10.88
CA GLU A 48 21.91 -22.37 -11.70
C GLU A 48 21.18 -21.02 -11.67
N GLU A 49 21.11 -20.37 -10.52
CA GLU A 49 20.54 -19.03 -10.37
C GLU A 49 21.37 -17.97 -11.10
N GLU A 50 22.70 -18.11 -11.10
CA GLU A 50 23.59 -17.25 -11.88
C GLU A 50 23.36 -17.39 -13.39
N ILE A 51 23.23 -18.62 -13.89
CA ILE A 51 22.94 -18.88 -15.31
C ILE A 51 21.59 -18.27 -15.69
N GLN A 52 20.54 -18.51 -14.89
CA GLN A 52 19.22 -17.90 -15.14
C GLN A 52 19.28 -16.38 -15.14
N TYR A 53 20.09 -15.79 -14.26
CA TYR A 53 20.29 -14.35 -14.21
C TYR A 53 21.05 -13.83 -15.44
N LEU A 54 22.05 -14.56 -15.94
CA LEU A 54 22.77 -14.21 -17.16
C LEU A 54 21.89 -14.31 -18.41
N ASP A 55 21.08 -15.36 -18.54
CA ASP A 55 20.11 -15.52 -19.63
C ASP A 55 19.06 -14.39 -19.60
N TRP A 56 18.59 -14.04 -18.41
CA TRP A 56 17.69 -12.90 -18.22
C TRP A 56 18.36 -11.59 -18.64
N LEU A 57 19.61 -11.34 -18.22
CA LEU A 57 20.37 -10.15 -18.62
C LEU A 57 20.56 -10.07 -20.14
N GLU A 58 20.90 -11.19 -20.79
CA GLU A 58 21.07 -11.24 -22.24
C GLU A 58 19.78 -10.84 -22.96
N SER A 59 18.64 -11.42 -22.54
CA SER A 59 17.33 -11.08 -23.11
C SER A 59 16.98 -9.59 -22.94
N GLU A 60 17.38 -9.01 -21.80
CA GLU A 60 17.18 -7.60 -21.51
C GLU A 60 18.07 -6.71 -22.39
N PHE A 61 19.36 -7.02 -22.51
CA PHE A 61 20.30 -6.30 -23.37
C PHE A 61 19.89 -6.33 -24.85
N ALA A 62 19.34 -7.46 -25.31
CA ALA A 62 18.82 -7.59 -26.66
C ALA A 62 17.63 -6.66 -26.93
N SER A 63 16.85 -6.31 -25.89
CA SER A 63 15.69 -5.42 -26.00
C SER A 63 16.04 -3.92 -26.01
N ASP A 64 17.31 -3.55 -25.80
CA ASP A 64 17.73 -2.17 -25.66
C ASP A 64 17.68 -1.42 -27.00
N PRO A 65 17.10 -0.22 -27.07
CA PRO A 65 17.18 0.60 -28.27
C PRO A 65 18.57 1.25 -28.33
N TRP A 66 19.50 0.58 -29.00
CA TRP A 66 20.91 0.98 -29.16
C TRP A 66 21.09 2.33 -29.87
N ILE A 67 20.12 2.72 -30.71
CA ILE A 67 20.18 3.95 -31.51
C ILE A 67 19.16 4.96 -30.95
N THR A 68 19.49 5.59 -29.83
CA THR A 68 18.68 6.67 -29.25
C THR A 68 19.53 7.86 -28.83
N HIS A 69 18.99 9.07 -28.97
CA HIS A 69 19.62 10.32 -28.55
C HIS A 69 19.92 10.40 -27.03
N ARG A 70 19.39 9.46 -26.23
CA ARG A 70 19.68 9.32 -24.79
C ARG A 70 20.21 7.93 -24.46
N PHE A 71 21.19 7.45 -25.21
CA PHE A 71 21.81 6.13 -25.03
C PHE A 71 22.02 5.74 -23.56
N ARG A 72 22.72 6.57 -22.75
CA ARG A 72 22.98 6.30 -21.31
C ARG A 72 21.73 6.06 -20.45
N LYS A 73 20.57 6.58 -20.86
CA LYS A 73 19.30 6.38 -20.14
C LYS A 73 18.64 5.06 -20.54
N TYR A 74 18.86 4.62 -21.77
CA TYR A 74 18.20 3.46 -22.38
C TYR A 74 19.07 2.20 -22.45
N THR A 75 20.37 2.31 -22.15
CA THR A 75 21.27 1.18 -21.89
C THR A 75 21.02 0.56 -20.52
N ALA A 76 21.30 -0.74 -20.35
CA ALA A 76 21.27 -1.44 -19.07
C ALA A 76 22.07 -0.69 -17.98
N SER A 77 21.32 -0.06 -17.09
CA SER A 77 21.79 0.61 -15.89
C SER A 77 20.80 0.23 -14.80
N PRO A 78 21.21 0.07 -13.54
CA PRO A 78 20.28 -0.24 -12.44
C PRO A 78 19.08 0.71 -12.38
N LYS A 79 19.32 1.98 -12.74
CA LYS A 79 18.28 3.02 -12.82
C LYS A 79 17.26 2.77 -13.93
N ARG A 80 17.67 2.14 -15.04
CA ARG A 80 16.78 1.76 -16.14
C ARG A 80 15.89 0.60 -15.74
N TRP A 81 16.40 -0.41 -15.03
CA TRP A 81 15.59 -1.55 -14.61
C TRP A 81 14.41 -1.13 -13.72
N ALA A 82 14.68 -0.30 -12.70
CA ALA A 82 13.61 0.28 -11.89
C ALA A 82 12.60 1.09 -12.74
N TRP A 83 13.06 1.79 -13.77
CA TRP A 83 12.20 2.56 -14.67
C TRP A 83 11.38 1.69 -15.62
N LYS A 84 11.96 0.62 -16.19
CA LYS A 84 11.27 -0.36 -17.06
C LYS A 84 10.19 -1.09 -16.25
N ASN A 85 10.55 -1.60 -15.07
CA ASN A 85 9.61 -2.24 -14.15
C ASN A 85 8.49 -1.27 -13.74
N ALA A 86 8.81 0.00 -13.47
CA ALA A 86 7.79 1.01 -13.17
C ALA A 86 6.86 1.29 -14.36
N MET A 87 7.38 1.25 -15.60
CA MET A 87 6.57 1.38 -16.82
C MET A 87 5.68 0.16 -17.05
N GLU A 88 6.19 -1.04 -16.86
CA GLU A 88 5.42 -2.27 -16.99
C GLU A 88 4.32 -2.34 -15.93
N GLN A 89 4.65 -2.08 -14.66
CA GLN A 89 3.66 -1.96 -13.59
C GLN A 89 2.62 -0.88 -13.90
N LYS A 90 3.01 0.20 -14.59
CA LYS A 90 2.07 1.22 -15.04
C LYS A 90 1.13 0.74 -16.12
N ARG A 91 1.67 0.04 -17.10
CA ARG A 91 0.88 -0.54 -18.18
C ARG A 91 -0.08 -1.59 -17.62
N ASP A 92 0.37 -2.43 -16.70
CA ASP A 92 -0.45 -3.46 -16.05
C ASP A 92 -1.55 -2.83 -15.21
N TYR A 93 -1.22 -1.81 -14.40
CA TYR A 93 -2.22 -1.07 -13.64
C TYR A 93 -3.26 -0.41 -14.55
N GLN A 94 -2.82 0.25 -15.64
CA GLN A 94 -3.73 0.87 -16.60
C GLN A 94 -4.62 -0.16 -17.31
N SER A 95 -4.05 -1.32 -17.66
CA SER A 95 -4.77 -2.44 -18.25
C SER A 95 -5.84 -2.96 -17.29
N GLN A 96 -5.47 -3.26 -16.04
CA GLN A 96 -6.40 -3.71 -14.99
C GLN A 96 -7.47 -2.66 -14.68
N MET A 97 -7.10 -1.39 -14.63
CA MET A 97 -8.04 -0.30 -14.42
C MET A 97 -9.05 -0.19 -15.56
N PHE A 98 -8.59 -0.36 -16.79
CA PHE A 98 -9.46 -0.32 -17.96
C PHE A 98 -10.39 -1.54 -18.04
N THR A 99 -9.87 -2.75 -17.81
CA THR A 99 -10.69 -3.97 -17.79
C THR A 99 -11.74 -3.89 -16.69
N ASN A 100 -11.35 -3.52 -15.46
CA ASN A 100 -12.28 -3.37 -14.36
C ASN A 100 -13.27 -2.22 -14.60
N TYR A 101 -12.86 -1.13 -15.25
CA TYR A 101 -13.77 -0.06 -15.65
C TYR A 101 -14.86 -0.58 -16.59
N ILE A 102 -14.51 -1.38 -17.61
CA ILE A 102 -15.49 -1.99 -18.52
C ILE A 102 -16.43 -2.92 -17.76
N PHE A 103 -15.90 -3.78 -16.89
CA PHE A 103 -16.74 -4.66 -16.07
C PHE A 103 -17.70 -3.87 -15.17
N GLY A 104 -17.22 -2.82 -14.50
CA GLY A 104 -18.06 -1.96 -13.67
C GLY A 104 -19.10 -1.18 -14.48
N PHE A 105 -18.75 -0.72 -15.67
CA PHE A 105 -19.68 -0.08 -16.60
C PHE A 105 -20.81 -1.04 -17.00
N LEU A 106 -20.48 -2.29 -17.32
CA LEU A 106 -21.45 -3.33 -17.66
C LEU A 106 -22.30 -3.73 -16.45
N LEU A 107 -21.71 -3.84 -15.26
CA LEU A 107 -22.43 -4.20 -14.04
C LEU A 107 -23.42 -3.11 -13.62
N THR A 108 -23.06 -1.83 -13.82
CA THR A 108 -23.91 -0.68 -13.49
C THR A 108 -24.92 -0.30 -14.58
N TRP A 109 -24.95 -1.04 -15.70
CA TRP A 109 -25.90 -0.80 -16.79
C TRP A 109 -27.38 -0.80 -16.40
N PRO A 110 -27.93 -1.65 -15.50
CA PRO A 110 -29.36 -1.68 -15.22
C PRO A 110 -29.76 -0.45 -14.41
N LEU A 111 -28.90 -0.02 -13.49
CA LEU A 111 -29.03 1.22 -12.74
C LEU A 111 -28.99 2.41 -13.69
N GLY A 112 -28.10 2.40 -14.68
CA GLY A 112 -28.05 3.45 -15.69
C GLY A 112 -29.31 3.52 -16.55
N VAL A 113 -29.91 2.38 -16.91
CA VAL A 113 -31.21 2.34 -17.60
C VAL A 113 -32.31 2.92 -16.71
N TYR A 114 -32.32 2.57 -15.43
CA TYR A 114 -33.29 3.09 -14.46
C TYR A 114 -33.19 4.61 -14.30
N VAL A 115 -32.00 5.15 -14.03
CA VAL A 115 -31.77 6.59 -13.90
C VAL A 115 -32.04 7.32 -15.21
N GLY A 116 -31.58 6.76 -16.33
CA GLY A 116 -31.84 7.30 -17.65
C GLY A 116 -33.34 7.46 -17.92
N ARG A 117 -34.14 6.42 -17.64
CA ARG A 117 -35.60 6.47 -17.78
C ARG A 117 -36.23 7.48 -16.84
N SER A 118 -35.78 7.54 -15.58
CA SER A 118 -36.26 8.53 -14.61
C SER A 118 -35.98 9.97 -15.02
N MET A 119 -34.94 10.22 -15.83
CA MET A 119 -34.61 11.56 -16.33
C MET A 119 -35.30 11.90 -17.65
N GLN A 120 -35.83 10.90 -18.36
CA GLN A 120 -36.65 11.12 -19.55
C GLN A 120 -38.01 11.69 -19.22
N THR A 121 -38.60 11.29 -18.09
CA THR A 121 -39.94 11.68 -17.67
C THR A 121 -39.87 12.63 -16.48
N ARG A 122 -40.81 13.56 -16.41
CA ARG A 122 -41.08 14.31 -15.18
C ARG A 122 -41.92 13.41 -14.24
N GLY A 123 -42.08 13.81 -12.97
CA GLY A 123 -42.92 13.08 -12.01
C GLY A 123 -44.38 12.84 -12.48
N THR A 124 -44.84 13.59 -13.48
CA THR A 124 -46.14 13.44 -14.14
C THR A 124 -46.17 12.44 -15.29
N GLY A 125 -45.06 11.75 -15.60
CA GLY A 125 -44.94 10.83 -16.73
C GLY A 125 -44.74 11.49 -18.10
N VAL A 126 -44.84 12.82 -18.18
CA VAL A 126 -44.63 13.60 -19.41
C VAL A 126 -43.13 13.66 -19.73
N PRO A 127 -42.71 13.55 -21.01
CA PRO A 127 -41.32 13.71 -21.39
C PRO A 127 -40.77 15.06 -20.91
N SER A 128 -39.55 15.02 -20.36
CA SER A 128 -38.78 16.20 -20.02
C SER A 128 -38.54 17.01 -21.28
N VAL A 129 -39.00 18.25 -21.30
CA VAL A 129 -38.72 19.26 -22.33
C VAL A 129 -38.03 20.43 -21.62
N PRO A 130 -37.03 21.08 -22.21
CA PRO A 130 -36.42 22.27 -21.61
C PRO A 130 -37.51 23.33 -21.43
N LEU A 131 -37.59 23.92 -20.24
CA LEU A 131 -38.46 25.07 -20.01
C LEU A 131 -37.90 26.23 -20.85
N GLN A 132 -38.62 26.61 -21.91
CA GLN A 132 -38.28 27.79 -22.70
C GLN A 132 -38.54 29.04 -21.83
N LYS A 133 -37.49 29.83 -21.59
CA LYS A 133 -37.58 31.06 -20.79
C LYS A 133 -38.16 32.23 -21.60
N TYR A 134 -38.11 32.16 -22.94
CA TYR A 134 -38.60 33.19 -23.85
C TYR A 134 -39.68 32.62 -24.77
N LEU A 135 -40.85 33.27 -24.77
CA LEU A 135 -42.07 32.82 -25.47
C LEU A 135 -42.02 32.96 -27.00
N HIS A 136 -40.99 33.63 -27.54
CA HIS A 136 -40.98 34.09 -28.93
C HIS A 136 -40.05 33.31 -29.88
N ASP A 137 -39.15 32.47 -29.36
CA ASP A 137 -38.29 31.60 -30.18
C ASP A 137 -38.76 30.15 -30.06
N PHE A 138 -39.74 29.77 -30.89
CA PHE A 138 -40.13 28.38 -31.05
C PHE A 138 -39.11 27.65 -31.93
N TYR A 139 -38.00 27.22 -31.33
CA TYR A 139 -37.28 26.10 -31.92
C TYR A 139 -38.24 24.90 -31.92
N ASN A 140 -38.52 24.32 -33.09
CA ASN A 140 -39.22 23.04 -33.23
C ASN A 140 -38.35 21.93 -32.62
N LEU A 141 -38.36 21.84 -31.29
CA LEU A 141 -37.69 20.80 -30.54
C LEU A 141 -38.65 19.62 -30.45
N ASP A 142 -38.39 18.58 -31.23
CA ASP A 142 -39.06 17.31 -31.05
C ASP A 142 -38.85 16.82 -29.60
N PRO A 143 -39.92 16.70 -28.80
CA PRO A 143 -39.82 16.25 -27.40
C PRO A 143 -39.16 14.87 -27.29
N SER A 144 -39.36 14.04 -28.32
CA SER A 144 -38.75 12.72 -28.45
C SER A 144 -37.23 12.79 -28.62
N HIS A 145 -36.73 13.77 -29.40
CA HIS A 145 -35.30 13.94 -29.62
C HIS A 145 -34.60 14.38 -28.32
N TYR A 146 -35.17 15.36 -27.62
CA TYR A 146 -34.58 15.86 -26.38
C TYR A 146 -34.61 14.82 -25.25
N SER A 147 -35.72 14.12 -25.06
CA SER A 147 -35.81 13.05 -24.05
C SER A 147 -34.82 11.90 -24.32
N ARG A 148 -34.63 11.49 -25.58
CA ARG A 148 -33.58 10.51 -25.96
C ARG A 148 -32.17 11.03 -25.66
N LYS A 149 -31.91 12.32 -25.89
CA LYS A 149 -30.62 12.95 -25.57
C LYS A 149 -30.35 12.94 -24.06
N LEU A 150 -31.36 13.29 -23.25
CA LEU A 150 -31.26 13.22 -21.79
C LEU A 150 -31.00 11.80 -21.30
N PHE A 151 -31.76 10.81 -21.79
CA PHE A 151 -31.53 9.40 -21.46
C PHE A 151 -30.09 8.99 -21.69
N ARG A 152 -29.58 9.21 -22.91
CA ARG A 152 -28.21 8.83 -23.27
C ARG A 152 -27.21 9.50 -22.34
N ARG A 153 -27.36 10.81 -22.10
CA ARG A 153 -26.45 11.56 -21.22
C ARG A 153 -26.43 10.98 -19.81
N TYR A 154 -27.58 10.81 -19.17
CA TYR A 154 -27.64 10.31 -17.80
C TYR A 154 -27.24 8.84 -17.70
N PHE A 155 -27.64 8.00 -18.65
CA PHE A 155 -27.19 6.61 -18.77
C PHE A 155 -25.67 6.52 -18.82
N PHE A 156 -25.02 7.24 -19.74
CA PHE A 156 -23.56 7.21 -19.86
C PHE A 156 -22.87 7.77 -18.62
N ILE A 157 -23.37 8.86 -18.04
CA ILE A 157 -22.80 9.41 -16.79
C ILE A 157 -22.87 8.36 -15.67
N THR A 158 -24.01 7.72 -15.47
CA THR A 158 -24.18 6.72 -14.42
C THR A 158 -23.28 5.50 -14.61
N CYS A 159 -23.22 4.96 -15.82
CA CYS A 159 -22.39 3.80 -16.10
C CYS A 159 -20.89 4.15 -16.04
N SER A 160 -20.49 5.34 -16.47
CA SER A 160 -19.10 5.81 -16.35
C SER A 160 -18.69 6.02 -14.89
N LEU A 161 -19.53 6.64 -14.06
CA LEU A 161 -19.26 6.79 -12.63
C LEU A 161 -19.21 5.42 -11.93
N GLY A 162 -20.13 4.52 -12.29
CA GLY A 162 -20.14 3.14 -11.81
C GLY A 162 -18.87 2.37 -12.17
N GLY A 163 -18.44 2.46 -13.44
CA GLY A 163 -17.19 1.88 -13.92
C GLY A 163 -15.97 2.43 -13.19
N VAL A 164 -15.87 3.74 -13.01
CA VAL A 164 -14.76 4.36 -12.28
C VAL A 164 -14.73 3.91 -10.82
N PHE A 165 -15.86 3.94 -10.14
CA PHE A 165 -15.96 3.52 -8.73
C PHE A 165 -15.57 2.05 -8.56
N PHE A 166 -16.10 1.16 -9.41
CA PHE A 166 -15.78 -0.26 -9.39
C PHE A 166 -14.29 -0.51 -9.66
N ALA A 167 -13.70 0.17 -10.65
CA ALA A 167 -12.30 0.05 -10.96
C ALA A 167 -11.41 0.49 -9.77
N TYR A 168 -11.74 1.61 -9.11
CA TYR A 168 -11.01 2.04 -7.91
C TYR A 168 -11.16 1.10 -6.71
N ALA A 169 -12.31 0.46 -6.55
CA ALA A 169 -12.57 -0.47 -5.45
C ALA A 169 -11.87 -1.83 -5.64
N THR A 170 -11.65 -2.25 -6.89
CA THR A 170 -11.14 -3.59 -7.24
C THR A 170 -9.67 -3.60 -7.62
N VAL A 171 -9.15 -2.51 -8.18
CA VAL A 171 -7.74 -2.43 -8.54
C VAL A 171 -6.92 -2.17 -7.28
N GLU A 172 -6.11 -3.14 -6.89
CA GLU A 172 -5.08 -2.95 -5.89
C GLU A 172 -4.18 -1.79 -6.31
N ASN A 173 -3.98 -0.84 -5.40
CA ASN A 173 -3.14 0.31 -5.67
C ASN A 173 -1.65 -0.10 -5.57
N ARG A 174 -1.19 -0.92 -6.52
CA ARG A 174 0.16 -1.51 -6.55
C ARG A 174 1.26 -0.45 -6.48
N TYR A 175 0.98 0.77 -6.93
CA TYR A 175 1.90 1.91 -6.82
C TYR A 175 2.13 2.43 -5.42
N LYS A 176 1.16 2.25 -4.52
CA LYS A 176 1.37 2.55 -3.11
C LYS A 176 2.06 1.35 -2.50
N ASN A 177 3.39 1.40 -2.47
CA ASN A 177 4.14 0.54 -1.57
C ASN A 177 4.47 1.35 -0.30
N PRO A 178 3.61 1.34 0.74
CA PRO A 178 3.89 2.06 1.98
C PRO A 178 5.17 1.58 2.67
N TRP A 179 5.63 0.36 2.36
CA TRP A 179 6.73 -0.31 3.06
C TRP A 179 7.95 -0.57 2.19
N TYR A 180 7.98 -0.13 0.93
CA TYR A 180 9.06 -0.45 -0.04
C TYR A 180 9.43 -1.95 -0.06
N SER A 181 8.46 -2.82 0.24
CA SER A 181 8.64 -4.27 0.34
C SER A 181 8.96 -4.94 -0.99
N ARG A 182 8.68 -4.28 -2.12
CA ARG A 182 8.89 -4.83 -3.46
C ARG A 182 10.30 -4.47 -3.94
N PRO A 183 11.19 -5.45 -4.13
CA PRO A 183 12.57 -5.20 -4.54
C PRO A 183 12.66 -4.44 -5.87
N ASP A 184 11.69 -4.64 -6.77
CA ASP A 184 11.67 -4.08 -8.14
C ASP A 184 11.44 -2.56 -8.20
N LEU A 185 10.92 -1.96 -7.12
CA LEU A 185 10.72 -0.51 -7.00
C LEU A 185 11.84 0.19 -6.23
N LYS A 186 12.82 -0.56 -5.74
CA LYS A 186 13.97 0.03 -5.06
C LYS A 186 14.85 0.74 -6.10
N PRO A 187 15.33 1.96 -5.81
CA PRO A 187 16.21 2.68 -6.74
C PRO A 187 17.62 2.05 -6.82
N PHE A 188 17.88 1.01 -6.02
CA PHE A 188 19.16 0.33 -5.93
C PHE A 188 19.06 -1.06 -6.55
N PRO A 189 20.10 -1.51 -7.28
CA PRO A 189 20.18 -2.90 -7.75
C PRO A 189 20.09 -3.86 -6.56
N ALA A 190 19.37 -4.97 -6.75
CA ALA A 190 19.45 -6.09 -5.82
C ALA A 190 20.91 -6.56 -5.73
N MET A 191 21.37 -6.89 -4.53
CA MET A 191 22.71 -7.50 -4.28
C MET A 191 23.94 -6.59 -4.35
N VAL A 192 23.78 -5.25 -4.31
CA VAL A 192 24.94 -4.37 -4.04
C VAL A 192 25.06 -4.12 -2.54
N ALA A 193 26.25 -4.41 -1.99
CA ALA A 193 26.60 -4.08 -0.61
C ALA A 193 26.35 -2.59 -0.37
N LYS A 194 25.43 -2.30 0.54
CA LYS A 194 25.05 -0.92 0.84
C LYS A 194 26.15 -0.27 1.67
N ASP A 195 26.56 0.91 1.24
CA ASP A 195 27.36 1.76 2.09
C ASP A 195 26.46 2.38 3.17
N HIS A 196 26.82 2.17 4.45
CA HIS A 196 26.14 2.72 5.63
C HIS A 196 25.95 4.25 5.63
N LEU A 197 26.61 4.96 4.72
CA LEU A 197 26.57 6.42 4.57
C LEU A 197 25.83 6.91 3.31
N ASP A 198 25.10 6.06 2.59
CA ASP A 198 24.39 6.49 1.38
C ASP A 198 23.29 7.54 1.70
N ARG A 199 23.52 8.78 1.23
CA ARG A 199 22.60 9.91 1.39
C ARG A 199 21.20 9.62 0.83
N ASN A 200 21.11 8.81 -0.22
CA ASN A 200 19.84 8.48 -0.84
C ASN A 200 18.98 7.60 0.07
N GLU A 201 19.60 6.69 0.82
CA GLU A 201 18.91 5.83 1.77
C GLU A 201 18.39 6.64 2.96
N LYS A 202 19.20 7.57 3.48
CA LYS A 202 18.77 8.51 4.52
C LYS A 202 17.59 9.38 4.08
N GLN A 203 17.65 9.95 2.88
CA GLN A 203 16.55 10.75 2.33
C GLN A 203 15.27 9.93 2.13
N MET A 204 15.40 8.65 1.77
CA MET A 204 14.30 7.71 1.69
C MET A 204 13.68 7.44 3.07
N TYR A 205 14.49 7.15 4.09
CA TYR A 205 13.98 6.97 5.47
C TYR A 205 13.29 8.23 6.00
N GLU A 206 13.83 9.42 5.72
CA GLU A 206 13.18 10.69 6.08
C GLU A 206 11.83 10.86 5.37
N THR A 207 11.72 10.44 4.12
CA THR A 207 10.46 10.49 3.37
C THR A 207 9.43 9.53 3.96
N ASN A 208 9.84 8.32 4.34
CA ASN A 208 8.99 7.34 5.02
C ASN A 208 8.56 7.80 6.41
N TYR A 209 9.47 8.42 7.15
CA TYR A 209 9.18 9.00 8.45
C TYR A 209 8.14 10.12 8.32
N ARG A 210 8.25 10.98 7.29
CA ARG A 210 7.26 12.02 7.00
C ARG A 210 5.91 11.43 6.57
N SER A 211 5.88 10.38 5.74
CA SER A 211 4.63 9.74 5.34
C SER A 211 3.94 9.08 6.54
N TYR A 212 4.69 8.41 7.41
CA TYR A 212 4.19 7.86 8.67
C TYR A 212 3.57 8.95 9.55
N HIS A 213 4.27 10.07 9.77
CA HIS A 213 3.72 11.21 10.52
C HIS A 213 2.47 11.81 9.88
N GLN A 214 2.39 11.86 8.54
CA GLN A 214 1.18 12.31 7.85
C GLN A 214 0.01 11.34 8.04
N GLU A 215 0.27 10.03 8.07
CA GLU A 215 -0.75 9.02 8.35
C GLU A 215 -1.21 9.09 9.80
N GLU A 216 -0.30 9.22 10.76
CA GLU A 216 -0.63 9.49 12.16
C GLU A 216 -1.45 10.77 12.30
N ALA A 217 -1.08 11.85 11.63
CA ALA A 217 -1.82 13.11 11.66
C ALA A 217 -3.24 12.96 11.08
N LYS A 218 -3.42 12.14 10.02
CA LYS A 218 -4.75 11.82 9.49
C LYS A 218 -5.57 11.01 10.50
N MET A 219 -4.96 10.02 11.15
CA MET A 219 -5.61 9.23 12.21
C MET A 219 -6.00 10.12 13.40
N GLN A 220 -5.12 11.04 13.80
CA GLN A 220 -5.40 12.03 14.84
C GLN A 220 -6.54 12.98 14.43
N ARG A 221 -6.60 13.40 13.15
CA ARG A 221 -7.70 14.22 12.63
C ARG A 221 -9.03 13.48 12.69
N LYS A 222 -9.06 12.20 12.32
CA LYS A 222 -10.26 11.34 12.42
C LYS A 222 -10.71 11.10 13.87
N ASN A 223 -9.77 11.14 14.81
CA ASN A 223 -10.04 11.06 16.26
C ASN A 223 -10.47 12.40 16.89
N SER A 224 -10.42 13.52 16.16
CA SER A 224 -10.79 14.81 16.71
C SER A 224 -12.30 14.93 16.95
N THR A 225 -12.68 15.61 18.03
CA THR A 225 -14.09 15.81 18.42
C THR A 225 -14.91 16.45 17.31
N TRP A 226 -14.33 17.45 16.62
CA TRP A 226 -14.97 18.12 15.51
C TRP A 226 -15.18 17.21 14.29
N TYR A 227 -14.22 16.35 13.98
CA TYR A 227 -14.36 15.41 12.86
C TYR A 227 -15.42 14.35 13.16
N ARG A 228 -15.48 13.85 14.41
CA ARG A 228 -16.54 12.95 14.88
C ARG A 228 -17.92 13.57 14.77
N LEU A 229 -18.04 14.86 15.06
CA LEU A 229 -19.30 15.60 14.94
C LEU A 229 -19.77 15.72 13.49
N LEU A 230 -18.86 16.08 12.57
CA LEU A 230 -19.20 16.38 11.17
C LEU A 230 -19.28 15.13 10.28
N PHE A 231 -18.52 14.08 10.60
CA PHE A 231 -18.39 12.86 9.79
C PHE A 231 -18.45 11.60 10.66
N PRO A 232 -19.58 11.33 11.35
CA PRO A 232 -19.68 10.24 12.32
C PRO A 232 -19.39 8.86 11.71
N ASN A 233 -19.73 8.63 10.44
CA ASN A 233 -19.51 7.33 9.80
C ASN A 233 -18.05 7.06 9.39
N ASP A 234 -17.20 8.09 9.27
CA ASP A 234 -15.77 7.94 8.90
C ASP A 234 -14.83 8.20 10.10
N ALA A 235 -15.38 8.65 11.23
CA ALA A 235 -14.59 8.98 12.39
C ALA A 235 -14.20 7.71 13.18
N LEU A 236 -12.98 7.72 13.71
CA LEU A 236 -12.51 6.69 14.63
C LEU A 236 -13.01 7.06 16.03
N PHE A 237 -13.78 6.19 16.67
CA PHE A 237 -14.29 6.39 18.04
C PHE A 237 -13.43 5.73 19.12
N ASP A 238 -12.42 4.96 18.72
CA ASP A 238 -11.51 4.32 19.65
C ASP A 238 -10.89 5.35 20.61
N ALA A 239 -10.86 4.99 21.89
CA ALA A 239 -10.15 5.76 22.89
C ALA A 239 -8.68 5.78 22.49
N LYS A 240 -8.06 6.97 22.46
CA LYS A 240 -6.64 7.13 22.15
C LYS A 240 -5.85 6.22 23.08
N LYS A 241 -5.33 5.11 22.56
CA LYS A 241 -4.54 4.16 23.34
C LYS A 241 -3.37 4.94 23.90
N ASN A 242 -3.25 5.00 25.23
CA ASN A 242 -2.10 5.63 25.84
C ASN A 242 -0.88 4.77 25.47
N THR A 243 0.00 5.30 24.63
CA THR A 243 1.22 4.63 24.18
C THR A 243 2.16 4.31 25.34
N TYR A 244 1.96 4.95 26.49
CA TYR A 244 2.70 4.74 27.73
C TYR A 244 1.94 3.86 28.76
N HIS A 245 0.85 3.21 28.35
CA HIS A 245 0.15 2.31 29.25
C HIS A 245 0.98 1.04 29.45
N GLY A 246 1.51 0.86 30.67
CA GLY A 246 2.40 -0.25 31.02
C GLY A 246 3.90 0.09 30.96
N THR A 247 4.29 1.27 30.46
CA THR A 247 5.68 1.73 30.56
C THR A 247 5.91 2.40 31.91
N HIS A 248 7.03 2.07 32.57
CA HIS A 248 7.43 2.75 33.81
C HIS A 248 7.61 4.25 33.52
N LYS A 249 7.20 5.13 34.43
CA LYS A 249 7.23 6.60 34.23
C LYS A 249 8.61 7.13 33.83
N GLU A 250 9.67 6.46 34.30
CA GLU A 250 11.07 6.80 34.02
C GLU A 250 11.51 6.45 32.59
N ASN A 251 10.80 5.55 31.91
CA ASN A 251 11.09 5.17 30.53
C ASN A 251 10.43 6.11 29.52
N ASN A 252 9.58 7.03 29.99
CA ASN A 252 8.93 8.02 29.15
C ASN A 252 9.84 9.25 29.07
N TYR A 253 10.14 9.69 27.85
CA TYR A 253 10.93 10.90 27.63
C TYR A 253 10.29 12.09 28.35
N ASN A 254 11.01 12.65 29.33
CA ASN A 254 10.59 13.83 30.06
C ASN A 254 11.58 14.98 29.77
N PRO A 255 11.18 16.02 29.02
CA PRO A 255 12.07 17.12 28.66
C PRO A 255 12.53 17.93 29.89
N ALA A 256 11.80 17.88 31.01
CA ALA A 256 12.20 18.55 32.25
C ALA A 256 13.43 17.88 32.91
N ASN A 257 13.64 16.59 32.65
CA ASN A 257 14.68 15.81 33.32
C ASN A 257 15.88 15.51 32.41
N GLY A 258 15.80 15.81 31.10
CA GLY A 258 16.89 15.60 30.14
C GLY A 258 17.28 14.13 29.89
N TYR A 259 16.60 13.16 30.52
CA TYR A 259 16.88 11.75 30.34
C TYR A 259 16.24 11.21 29.05
N TYR A 260 17.08 10.61 28.21
CA TYR A 260 16.62 9.77 27.10
C TYR A 260 16.19 8.41 27.65
N SER A 261 15.16 7.81 27.04
CA SER A 261 14.76 6.44 27.34
C SER A 261 15.94 5.50 27.07
N ASN A 262 16.65 5.09 28.11
CA ASN A 262 17.80 4.21 27.98
C ASN A 262 17.31 2.75 28.01
N PRO A 263 17.52 1.94 26.96
CA PRO A 263 17.06 0.55 26.93
C PRO A 263 17.63 -0.32 28.07
N GLY A 264 18.70 0.14 28.74
CA GLY A 264 19.29 -0.55 29.89
C GLY A 264 18.40 -0.67 31.14
N ASN A 265 17.33 0.11 31.29
CA ASN A 265 16.50 0.08 32.50
C ASN A 265 15.48 -1.07 32.56
N VAL A 266 15.26 -1.80 31.47
CA VAL A 266 14.29 -2.93 31.46
C VAL A 266 14.86 -4.18 32.13
N HIS A 267 16.19 -4.36 32.14
CA HIS A 267 16.81 -5.61 32.62
C HIS A 267 17.21 -5.65 34.09
N TYR A 268 17.24 -4.52 34.82
CA TYR A 268 17.77 -4.52 36.20
C TYR A 268 16.75 -4.83 37.31
N ARG A 269 15.46 -4.98 37.01
CA ARG A 269 14.44 -5.22 38.06
C ARG A 269 14.03 -6.68 38.26
N HIS A 270 14.41 -7.60 37.39
CA HIS A 270 14.09 -9.03 37.57
C HIS A 270 15.08 -9.78 38.47
N HIS A 271 16.16 -9.15 38.96
CA HIS A 271 17.20 -9.80 39.76
C HIS A 271 17.34 -9.27 41.20
N LEU A 272 16.38 -8.49 41.71
CA LEU A 272 16.46 -7.91 43.06
C LEU A 272 15.35 -8.36 44.03
N ASN A 273 14.55 -9.35 43.65
CA ASN A 273 13.52 -9.95 44.50
C ASN A 273 13.67 -11.48 44.60
N GLU A 274 14.89 -11.96 44.83
CA GLU A 274 15.17 -13.25 45.47
C GLU A 274 16.21 -13.06 46.57
#